data_AF-A0A951A5K6-F1
#
_entry.id   AF-A0A951A5K6-F1
#
_cell.length_a   1.000
_cell.length_b   1.000
_cell.length_c   1.000
_cell.angle_alpha   90.00
_cell.angle_beta   90.00
_cell.angle_gamma   90.00
#
_symmetry.space_group_name_H-M   'P 1'
#
loop_
_entity.id
_entity.type
_entity.pdbx_description
1 polymer ?
#
loop_
_entity_poly.entity_id
_entity_poly.type
_entity_poly.pdbx_seq_one_letter_code
_entity_poly.pdbx_strand_id
1 'polypeptide(L)'
;MSVPATADTGGGLFTVISVAVLVGTEILGAALAAGWALAGLLELGPTLTYALMAIFGAGGIALLVMFVRSALRVEFAGRRR
;
A
#
# COMPACT_ATOMS: atom_id res chain seq x y z
N MET A 1 9.15 -6.59 41.41
CA MET A 1 8.76 -7.73 40.55
C MET A 1 8.92 -7.27 39.11
N SER A 2 10.00 -7.63 38.43
CA SER A 2 10.27 -7.21 37.04
C SER A 2 9.49 -8.11 36.10
N VAL A 3 8.38 -7.60 35.55
CA VAL A 3 7.65 -8.28 34.47
C VAL A 3 8.59 -8.36 33.26
N PRO A 4 8.88 -9.55 32.72
CA PRO A 4 9.64 -9.65 31.49
C PRO A 4 8.78 -9.07 30.37
N ALA A 5 9.25 -8.00 29.73
CA ALA A 5 8.67 -7.52 28.49
C ALA A 5 8.80 -8.65 27.45
N THR A 6 7.72 -9.37 27.18
CA THR A 6 7.67 -10.20 25.99
C THR A 6 7.77 -9.25 24.82
N ALA A 7 8.87 -9.34 24.07
CA ALA A 7 8.99 -8.64 22.80
C ALA A 7 7.93 -9.25 21.87
N ASP A 8 6.74 -8.65 21.85
CA ASP A 8 5.59 -9.13 21.08
C ASP A 8 5.86 -8.91 19.58
N THR A 9 6.67 -9.79 19.00
CA THR A 9 6.98 -9.81 17.56
C THR A 9 5.68 -9.87 16.73
N GLY A 10 4.62 -10.46 17.30
CA GLY A 10 3.29 -10.48 16.71
C GLY A 10 2.60 -9.11 16.66
N GLY A 11 2.81 -8.24 17.65
CA GLY A 11 2.12 -6.96 17.75
C GLY A 11 2.55 -5.95 16.68
N GLY A 12 3.86 -5.72 16.55
CA GLY A 12 4.40 -4.78 15.55
C GLY A 12 4.11 -5.23 14.11
N LEU A 13 4.20 -6.53 13.83
CA LEU A 13 3.83 -7.08 12.52
C LEU A 13 2.34 -6.91 12.23
N PHE A 14 1.48 -7.11 13.25
CA PHE A 14 0.03 -6.90 13.09
C PHE A 14 -0.28 -5.44 12.75
N THR A 15 0.36 -4.47 13.42
CA THR A 15 0.23 -3.04 13.09
C THR A 15 0.65 -2.74 11.64
N VAL A 16 1.79 -3.28 11.20
CA VAL A 16 2.26 -3.10 9.81
C VAL A 16 1.27 -3.67 8.81
N ILE A 17 0.71 -4.87 9.07
CA ILE A 17 -0.29 -5.49 8.19
C ILE A 17 -1.58 -4.67 8.18
N SER A 18 -2.08 -4.22 9.34
CA SER A 18 -3.30 -3.42 9.42
C SER A 18 -3.18 -2.12 8.60
N VAL A 19 -2.08 -1.39 8.77
CA VAL A 19 -1.88 -0.13 8.04
C VAL A 19 -1.61 -0.38 6.55
N ALA A 20 -0.92 -1.49 6.20
CA ALA A 20 -0.69 -1.86 4.81
C ALA A 20 -2.00 -2.18 4.07
N VAL A 21 -2.94 -2.87 4.72
CA VAL A 21 -4.26 -3.13 4.13
C VAL A 21 -5.04 -1.83 3.99
N LEU A 22 -5.15 -1.03 5.07
CA LEU A 22 -5.87 0.24 5.05
C LEU A 22 -5.36 1.19 3.96
N VAL A 23 -4.06 1.46 3.94
CA VAL A 23 -3.45 2.39 2.98
C VAL A 23 -3.42 1.76 1.58
N GLY A 24 -3.19 0.46 1.48
CA GLY A 24 -3.15 -0.24 0.20
C GLY A 24 -4.47 -0.23 -0.54
N THR A 25 -5.60 -0.44 0.15
CA THR A 25 -6.92 -0.36 -0.48
C THR A 25 -7.21 1.03 -1.02
N GLU A 26 -6.86 2.08 -0.27
CA GLU A 26 -7.04 3.47 -0.70
C GLU A 26 -6.18 3.80 -1.93
N ILE A 27 -4.90 3.42 -1.92
CA ILE A 27 -3.98 3.67 -3.04
C ILE A 27 -4.46 2.94 -4.31
N LEU A 28 -4.84 1.67 -4.21
CA LEU A 28 -5.28 0.91 -5.36
C LEU A 28 -6.64 1.40 -5.88
N GLY A 29 -7.57 1.71 -4.98
CA GLY A 29 -8.86 2.29 -5.34
C GLY A 29 -8.69 3.63 -6.07
N ALA A 30 -7.88 4.54 -5.51
CA ALA A 30 -7.60 5.84 -6.11
C ALA A 30 -6.89 5.70 -7.46
N ALA A 31 -5.93 4.78 -7.59
CA ALA A 31 -5.21 4.55 -8.84
C ALA A 31 -6.14 4.02 -9.94
N LEU A 32 -6.95 3.01 -9.66
CA LEU A 32 -7.90 2.45 -10.63
C LEU A 32 -8.98 3.46 -11.01
N ALA A 33 -9.52 4.21 -10.03
CA ALA A 33 -10.47 5.29 -10.28
C ALA A 33 -9.86 6.39 -11.16
N ALA A 34 -8.60 6.78 -10.91
CA ALA A 34 -7.89 7.76 -11.74
C ALA A 34 -7.69 7.27 -13.18
N GLY A 35 -7.28 6.02 -13.37
CA GLY A 35 -7.12 5.44 -14.71
C GLY A 35 -8.43 5.37 -15.48
N TRP A 36 -9.52 4.98 -14.81
CA TRP A 36 -10.87 4.98 -15.40
C TRP A 36 -11.35 6.40 -15.74
N ALA A 37 -11.18 7.36 -14.81
CA ALA A 37 -11.64 8.73 -14.98
C ALA A 37 -10.88 9.47 -16.10
N LEU A 38 -9.56 9.34 -16.14
CA LEU A 38 -8.74 9.94 -17.19
C LEU A 38 -9.09 9.39 -18.58
N ALA A 39 -9.33 8.09 -18.68
CA ALA A 39 -9.72 7.48 -19.95
C ALA A 39 -11.11 7.93 -20.42
N GLY A 40 -12.06 8.07 -19.48
CA GLY A 40 -13.41 8.57 -19.75
C GLY A 40 -13.41 10.04 -20.19
N LEU A 41 -12.62 10.90 -19.54
CA LEU A 41 -12.51 12.32 -19.89
C LEU A 41 -11.91 12.56 -21.28
N LEU A 42 -11.07 11.64 -21.76
CA LEU A 42 -10.40 11.72 -23.05
C LEU A 42 -11.10 10.87 -24.14
N GLU A 43 -12.24 10.24 -23.83
CA GLU A 43 -13.03 9.38 -24.73
C GLU A 43 -12.21 8.31 -25.47
N LEU A 44 -11.17 7.76 -24.81
CA LEU A 44 -10.14 6.93 -25.44
C LEU A 44 -10.60 5.52 -25.85
N GLY A 45 -11.87 5.20 -25.64
CA GLY A 45 -12.44 3.89 -25.90
C GLY A 45 -11.95 2.78 -24.96
N PRO A 46 -12.53 1.56 -25.05
CA PRO A 46 -12.34 0.51 -24.05
C PRO A 46 -10.89 0.04 -23.90
N THR A 47 -10.16 -0.10 -25.01
CA THR A 47 -8.79 -0.63 -25.00
C THR A 47 -7.83 0.27 -24.23
N LEU A 48 -7.88 1.59 -24.47
CA LEU A 48 -7.02 2.53 -23.74
C LEU A 48 -7.48 2.71 -22.29
N THR A 49 -8.77 2.59 -21.99
CA THR A 49 -9.26 2.56 -20.60
C THR A 49 -8.62 1.43 -19.80
N TYR A 50 -8.61 0.21 -20.33
CA TYR A 50 -7.94 -0.91 -19.65
C TYR A 50 -6.43 -0.72 -19.55
N ALA A 51 -5.80 -0.16 -20.58
CA ALA A 51 -4.36 0.14 -20.55
C ALA A 51 -4.01 1.19 -19.47
N LEU A 52 -4.78 2.28 -19.38
CA LEU A 52 -4.60 3.30 -18.36
C LEU A 52 -4.88 2.75 -16.95
N MET A 53 -5.95 1.99 -16.76
CA MET A 53 -6.21 1.31 -15.49
C MET A 53 -5.06 0.37 -15.09
N ALA A 54 -4.48 -0.36 -16.04
CA ALA A 54 -3.32 -1.23 -15.79
C ALA A 54 -2.06 -0.43 -15.41
N ILE A 55 -1.77 0.66 -16.11
CA ILE A 55 -0.62 1.54 -15.82
C ILE A 55 -0.77 2.18 -14.44
N PHE A 56 -1.92 2.78 -14.16
CA PHE A 56 -2.18 3.38 -12.86
C PHE A 56 -2.21 2.34 -11.74
N GLY A 57 -2.85 1.19 -11.96
CA GLY A 57 -2.86 0.08 -11.02
C GLY A 57 -1.46 -0.43 -10.69
N ALA A 58 -0.59 -0.61 -11.70
CA ALA A 58 0.81 -0.96 -11.50
C ALA A 58 1.56 0.11 -10.70
N GLY A 59 1.31 1.39 -10.97
CA GLY A 59 1.82 2.51 -10.16
C GLY A 59 1.36 2.45 -8.71
N GLY A 60 0.08 2.18 -8.48
CA GLY A 60 -0.49 2.00 -7.13
C GLY A 60 0.14 0.84 -6.37
N ILE A 61 0.37 -0.30 -7.04
CA ILE A 61 1.09 -1.44 -6.45
C ILE A 61 2.53 -1.04 -6.11
N ALA A 62 3.24 -0.33 -6.99
CA ALA A 62 4.60 0.12 -6.73
C ALA A 62 4.68 1.03 -5.50
N LEU A 63 3.75 1.98 -5.36
CA LEU A 63 3.63 2.85 -4.19
C LEU A 63 3.35 2.05 -2.91
N LEU A 64 2.42 1.09 -2.97
CA LEU A 64 2.10 0.23 -1.84
C LEU A 64 3.33 -0.59 -1.39
N VAL A 65 4.09 -1.15 -2.34
CA VAL A 65 5.34 -1.88 -2.03
C VAL A 65 6.37 -0.96 -1.36
N MET A 66 6.54 0.27 -1.86
CA MET A 66 7.45 1.25 -1.24
C MET A 66 7.01 1.61 0.18
N PHE A 67 5.70 1.79 0.40
CA PHE A 67 5.12 2.07 1.70
C PHE A 67 5.35 0.92 2.70
N VAL A 68 5.02 -0.32 2.32
CA VAL A 68 5.22 -1.51 3.16
C VAL A 68 6.70 -1.72 3.50
N ARG A 69 7.60 -1.55 2.52
CA ARG A 69 9.05 -1.65 2.76
C ARG A 69 9.54 -0.60 3.77
N SER A 70 8.97 0.60 3.72
CA SER A 70 9.28 1.67 4.67
C SER A 70 8.75 1.37 6.06
N ALA A 71 7.51 0.89 6.18
CA ALA A 71 6.91 0.48 7.45
C ALA A 71 7.70 -0.65 8.12
N LEU A 72 8.08 -1.68 7.36
CA LEU A 72 8.93 -2.76 7.85
C LEU A 72 10.29 -2.25 8.31
N ARG A 73 10.93 -1.34 7.57
CA ARG A 73 12.23 -0.76 7.98
C ARG A 73 12.12 -0.05 9.33
N VAL A 74 11.05 0.71 9.57
CA VAL A 74 10.83 1.41 10.85
C VAL A 74 10.64 0.42 11.98
N GLU A 75 9.79 -0.58 11.79
CA GLU A 75 9.53 -1.64 12.77
C GLU A 75 10.82 -2.41 13.15
N PHE A 76 11.66 -2.75 12.17
CA PHE A 76 12.95 -3.42 12.43
C PHE A 76 14.05 -2.48 12.97
N ALA A 77 14.03 -1.19 12.62
CA ALA A 77 14.98 -0.19 13.12
C ALA A 77 14.68 0.24 14.57
N GLY A 78 13.40 0.38 14.92
CA GLY A 78 12.94 0.64 16.28
C GLY A 78 13.30 -0.49 17.24
N ARG A 79 13.45 -1.72 16.74
CA ARG A 79 13.82 -2.91 17.53
C ARG A 79 15.32 -3.03 17.89
N ARG A 80 16.18 -2.12 17.41
CA ARG A 80 17.64 -2.14 17.69
C ARG A 80 18.08 -1.15 18.79
N ARG A 81 17.14 -0.49 19.49
CA ARG A 81 17.40 0.38 20.64
C ARG A 81 16.59 -0.11 21.83
#